data_AF-A0A417EBS6-F1
#
_entry.id   AF-A0A417EBS6-F1
#
_cell.length_a   1.000
_cell.length_b   1.000
_cell.length_c   1.000
_cell.angle_alpha   90.00
_cell.angle_beta   90.00
_cell.angle_gamma   90.00
#
_symmetry.space_group_name_H-M   'P 1'
#
loop_
_entity.id
_entity.type
_entity.pdbx_description
1 polymer ?
#
loop_
_entity_poly.entity_id
_entity_poly.type
_entity_poly.pdbx_seq_one_letter_code
_entity_poly.pdbx_strand_id
1 'polypeptide(L)'
;MEKEFKTYLTDQNLSKNTIISYLYALHQFEEKYDKLSKQNLRDYKVYLIEHYKPQTVNLRIRAMNCYLESIKKEQWKLPSVKVQQKPFLENVISEADYLYFKNCLKRDQEMYWYFVVRFLAATGARVSELLQIKCEHVRIGYLDLYSKGGKLRRIYIPSALQKETLKWMTETKKESGFLFLNKYGELITARGIAVQLKHFGSRYGLDPSVVYPHSFRHRFAKSFLERYNDIAMLADLMGHASIETTRIYLRKTSTEQQNIINQIIDW
;
A
#
# COMPACT_ATOMS: atom_id res chain seq x y z
N MET A 1 -4.25 12.31 -30.46
CA MET A 1 -4.56 11.08 -29.72
C MET A 1 -4.55 11.31 -28.21
N GLU A 2 -3.42 11.72 -27.64
CA GLU A 2 -3.26 11.87 -26.18
C GLU A 2 -4.22 12.87 -25.52
N LYS A 3 -4.42 14.06 -26.11
CA LYS A 3 -5.27 15.12 -25.54
C LYS A 3 -6.74 14.68 -25.38
N GLU A 4 -7.29 14.03 -26.41
CA GLU A 4 -8.65 13.51 -26.41
C GLU A 4 -8.81 12.37 -25.39
N PHE A 5 -7.82 11.47 -25.33
CA PHE A 5 -7.83 10.39 -24.35
C PHE A 5 -7.73 10.91 -22.91
N LYS A 6 -6.90 11.93 -22.66
CA LYS A 6 -6.81 12.58 -21.34
C LYS A 6 -8.14 13.20 -20.92
N THR A 7 -8.84 13.87 -21.83
CA THR A 7 -10.19 14.40 -21.57
C THR A 7 -11.15 13.26 -21.21
N TYR A 8 -11.20 12.22 -22.03
CA TYR A 8 -12.02 11.03 -21.77
C TYR A 8 -11.77 10.41 -20.38
N LEU A 9 -10.50 10.24 -19.99
CA LEU A 9 -10.15 9.69 -18.68
C LEU A 9 -10.57 10.61 -17.52
N THR A 10 -10.56 11.92 -17.74
CA THR A 10 -11.00 12.92 -16.76
C THR A 10 -12.51 12.87 -16.59
N ASP A 11 -13.26 12.76 -17.68
CA ASP A 11 -14.73 12.64 -17.67
C ASP A 11 -15.20 11.35 -16.96
N GLN A 12 -14.39 10.29 -17.05
CA GLN A 12 -14.59 9.05 -16.29
C GLN A 12 -14.24 9.17 -14.79
N ASN A 13 -13.92 10.36 -14.29
CA ASN A 13 -13.60 10.63 -12.88
C ASN A 13 -12.48 9.73 -12.31
N LEU A 14 -11.50 9.40 -13.16
CA LEU A 14 -10.35 8.60 -12.78
C LEU A 14 -9.37 9.43 -11.94
N SER A 15 -8.61 8.75 -11.08
CA SER A 15 -7.61 9.44 -10.25
C SER A 15 -6.47 9.98 -11.10
N LYS A 16 -5.85 11.10 -10.68
CA LYS A 16 -4.69 11.69 -11.37
C LYS A 16 -3.58 10.66 -11.67
N ASN A 17 -3.28 9.78 -10.72
CA ASN A 17 -2.26 8.73 -10.89
C ASN A 17 -2.68 7.68 -11.94
N THR A 18 -3.96 7.33 -11.99
CA THR A 18 -4.50 6.43 -13.02
C THR A 18 -4.37 7.06 -14.39
N ILE A 19 -4.73 8.34 -14.53
CA ILE A 19 -4.62 9.10 -15.78
C ILE A 19 -3.16 9.10 -16.26
N ILE A 20 -2.21 9.47 -15.39
CA ILE A 20 -0.77 9.48 -15.72
C ILE A 20 -0.30 8.09 -16.19
N SER A 21 -0.69 7.03 -15.46
CA SER A 21 -0.29 5.65 -15.81
C SER A 21 -0.86 5.20 -17.15
N TYR A 22 -2.09 5.63 -17.48
CA TYR A 22 -2.74 5.25 -18.71
C TYR A 22 -2.18 6.01 -19.92
N LEU A 23 -1.93 7.30 -19.77
CA LEU A 23 -1.26 8.11 -20.79
C LEU A 23 0.15 7.59 -21.08
N TYR A 24 0.89 7.19 -20.05
CA TYR A 24 2.21 6.58 -20.23
C TYR A 24 2.14 5.30 -21.08
N ALA A 25 1.14 4.44 -20.86
CA ALA A 25 0.98 3.21 -21.62
C ALA A 25 0.64 3.47 -23.10
N LEU A 26 -0.14 4.52 -23.37
CA LEU A 26 -0.47 4.98 -24.73
C LEU A 26 0.78 5.54 -25.42
N HIS A 27 1.51 6.44 -24.76
CA HIS A 27 2.73 7.02 -25.29
C HIS A 27 3.77 5.94 -25.64
N GLN A 28 3.98 4.97 -24.73
CA GLN A 28 4.90 3.86 -25.00
C GLN A 28 4.47 3.02 -26.22
N PHE A 29 3.16 2.89 -26.46
CA PHE A 29 2.66 2.21 -27.66
C PHE A 29 2.97 3.03 -28.91
N GLU A 30 2.68 4.34 -28.88
CA GLU A 30 2.91 5.26 -30.00
C GLU A 30 4.40 5.40 -30.37
N GLU A 31 5.31 5.39 -29.39
CA GLU A 31 6.76 5.40 -29.64
C GLU A 31 7.24 4.15 -30.40
N LYS A 32 6.54 3.03 -30.25
CA LYS A 32 6.98 1.74 -30.79
C LYS A 32 6.27 1.35 -32.09
N TYR A 33 5.10 1.91 -32.36
CA TYR A 33 4.27 1.54 -33.49
C TYR A 33 3.66 2.77 -34.15
N ASP A 34 3.94 2.96 -35.44
CA ASP A 34 3.49 4.12 -36.22
C ASP A 34 1.97 4.18 -36.43
N LYS A 35 1.27 3.06 -36.21
CA LYS A 35 -0.18 2.97 -36.42
C LYS A 35 -0.87 2.06 -35.43
N LEU A 36 -2.12 2.39 -35.12
CA LEU A 36 -3.00 1.51 -34.35
C LEU A 36 -3.57 0.40 -35.24
N SER A 37 -3.14 -0.84 -35.01
CA SER A 37 -3.68 -2.03 -35.68
C SER A 37 -3.80 -3.22 -34.73
N LYS A 38 -4.63 -4.21 -35.06
CA LYS A 38 -4.75 -5.44 -34.26
C LYS A 38 -3.40 -6.18 -34.14
N GLN A 39 -2.59 -6.14 -35.20
CA GLN A 39 -1.28 -6.77 -35.21
C GLN A 39 -0.34 -6.05 -34.22
N ASN A 40 -0.21 -4.73 -34.33
CA ASN A 40 0.64 -3.94 -33.44
C ASN A 40 0.21 -4.04 -31.97
N LEU A 41 -1.10 -4.15 -31.69
CA LEU A 41 -1.60 -4.39 -30.32
C LEU A 41 -1.16 -5.75 -29.77
N ARG A 42 -1.14 -6.80 -30.61
CA ARG A 42 -0.64 -8.13 -30.21
C ARG A 42 0.87 -8.08 -29.99
N ASP A 43 1.61 -7.47 -30.90
CA ASP A 43 3.07 -7.34 -30.81
C ASP A 43 3.47 -6.50 -29.59
N TYR A 44 2.70 -5.45 -29.28
CA TYR A 44 2.87 -4.69 -28.04
C TYR A 44 2.66 -5.56 -26.81
N LYS A 45 1.60 -6.39 -26.78
CA LYS A 45 1.38 -7.32 -25.68
C LYS A 45 2.55 -8.30 -25.51
N VAL A 46 3.09 -8.85 -26.61
CA VAL A 46 4.27 -9.74 -26.56
C VAL A 46 5.47 -9.00 -25.96
N TYR A 47 5.78 -7.82 -26.49
CA TYR A 47 6.83 -6.96 -25.96
C TYR A 47 6.66 -6.68 -24.46
N LEU A 48 5.44 -6.38 -24.01
CA LEU A 48 5.16 -6.15 -22.60
C LEU A 48 5.46 -7.38 -21.74
N ILE A 49 5.07 -8.57 -22.19
CA ILE A 49 5.31 -9.84 -21.49
C ILE A 49 6.80 -10.14 -21.36
N GLU A 50 7.58 -9.87 -22.40
CA GLU A 50 9.02 -10.13 -22.41
C GLU A 50 9.82 -9.19 -21.49
N HIS A 51 9.35 -7.95 -21.31
CA HIS A 51 10.14 -6.90 -20.65
C HIS A 51 9.63 -6.49 -19.26
N TYR A 52 8.41 -6.88 -18.89
CA TYR A 52 7.78 -6.40 -17.67
C TYR A 52 7.11 -7.50 -16.85
N LYS A 53 7.03 -7.28 -15.54
CA LYS A 53 6.30 -8.18 -14.64
C LYS A 53 4.81 -8.22 -15.01
N PRO A 54 4.13 -9.37 -14.84
CA PRO A 54 2.74 -9.55 -15.28
C PRO A 54 1.75 -8.48 -14.76
N GLN A 55 1.97 -7.94 -13.56
CA GLN A 55 1.14 -6.86 -13.00
C GLN A 55 1.27 -5.57 -13.82
N THR A 56 2.49 -5.20 -14.22
CA THR A 56 2.75 -4.04 -15.08
C THR A 56 2.17 -4.26 -16.47
N VAL A 57 2.31 -5.47 -17.03
CA VAL A 57 1.70 -5.86 -18.31
C VAL A 57 0.19 -5.65 -18.27
N ASN A 58 -0.48 -6.17 -17.23
CA ASN A 58 -1.92 -6.04 -17.08
C ASN A 58 -2.38 -4.59 -16.87
N LEU A 59 -1.61 -3.77 -16.16
CA LEU A 59 -1.90 -2.34 -16.04
C LEU A 59 -1.87 -1.65 -17.40
N ARG A 60 -0.85 -1.92 -18.22
CA ARG A 60 -0.72 -1.32 -19.56
C ARG A 60 -1.74 -1.86 -20.54
N ILE A 61 -2.07 -3.15 -20.50
CA ILE A 61 -3.19 -3.74 -21.26
C ILE A 61 -4.50 -3.04 -20.88
N ARG A 62 -4.75 -2.81 -19.59
CA ARG A 62 -5.95 -2.13 -19.13
C ARG A 62 -6.02 -0.69 -19.63
N ALA A 63 -4.90 0.03 -19.61
CA ALA A 63 -4.79 1.36 -20.18
C ALA A 63 -5.11 1.38 -21.68
N MET A 64 -4.49 0.47 -22.45
CA MET A 64 -4.76 0.35 -23.88
C MET A 64 -6.21 -0.03 -24.17
N ASN A 65 -6.81 -0.94 -23.39
CA ASN A 65 -8.21 -1.31 -23.54
C ASN A 65 -9.15 -0.13 -23.27
N CYS A 66 -8.82 0.71 -22.28
CA CYS A 66 -9.57 1.94 -22.00
C CYS A 66 -9.39 2.96 -23.13
N TYR A 67 -8.20 3.07 -23.71
CA TYR A 67 -7.99 3.87 -24.90
C TYR A 67 -8.84 3.38 -26.08
N LEU A 68 -8.89 2.06 -26.31
CA LEU A 68 -9.73 1.47 -27.36
C LEU A 68 -11.22 1.74 -27.15
N GLU A 69 -11.71 1.77 -25.90
CA GLU A 69 -13.08 2.21 -25.57
C GLU A 69 -13.32 3.67 -25.96
N SER A 70 -12.38 4.56 -25.65
CA SER A 70 -12.52 5.99 -25.97
C SER A 70 -12.69 6.28 -27.47
N ILE A 71 -12.17 5.40 -28.33
CA ILE A 71 -12.25 5.50 -29.79
C ILE A 71 -13.22 4.49 -30.42
N LYS A 72 -14.08 3.85 -29.62
CA LYS A 72 -15.12 2.89 -30.07
C LYS A 72 -14.55 1.68 -30.85
N LYS A 73 -13.43 1.12 -30.35
CA LYS A 73 -12.76 -0.08 -30.89
C LYS A 73 -12.69 -1.21 -29.85
N GLU A 74 -13.75 -1.41 -29.08
CA GLU A 74 -13.82 -2.39 -27.99
C GLU A 74 -13.56 -3.83 -28.45
N GLN A 75 -13.90 -4.14 -29.70
CA GLN A 75 -13.64 -5.42 -30.34
C GLN A 75 -12.15 -5.72 -30.57
N TRP A 76 -11.25 -4.77 -30.29
CA TRP A 76 -9.79 -4.93 -30.39
C TRP A 76 -9.11 -5.09 -29.02
N LYS A 77 -9.89 -5.16 -27.94
CA LYS A 77 -9.36 -5.30 -26.57
C LYS A 77 -8.48 -6.54 -26.44
N LEU A 78 -7.39 -6.36 -25.70
CA LEU A 78 -6.44 -7.42 -25.39
C LEU A 78 -6.84 -8.10 -24.08
N PRO A 79 -6.82 -9.45 -24.01
CA PRO A 79 -7.06 -10.15 -22.76
C PRO A 79 -5.87 -9.93 -21.82
N SER A 80 -6.16 -9.85 -20.51
CA SER A 80 -5.12 -9.83 -19.48
C SER A 80 -4.30 -11.11 -19.47
N VAL A 81 -3.07 -11.02 -18.98
CA VAL A 81 -2.21 -12.16 -18.70
C VAL A 81 -2.60 -12.73 -17.33
N LYS A 82 -2.71 -14.06 -17.24
CA LYS A 82 -2.98 -14.73 -15.96
C LYS A 82 -1.80 -14.50 -15.03
N VAL A 83 -2.08 -14.01 -13.83
CA VAL A 83 -1.08 -13.82 -12.77
C VAL A 83 -1.42 -14.79 -11.65
N GLN A 84 -0.53 -15.74 -11.38
CA GLN A 84 -0.64 -16.54 -10.18
C GLN A 84 -0.34 -15.65 -8.98
N GLN A 85 -1.27 -15.61 -8.02
CA GLN A 85 -0.99 -14.93 -6.77
C GLN A 85 0.01 -15.76 -5.99
N LYS A 86 1.12 -15.14 -5.57
CA LYS A 86 2.09 -15.81 -4.68
C LYS A 86 1.35 -16.22 -3.40
N PRO A 87 1.56 -17.45 -2.89
CA PRO A 87 0.91 -17.94 -1.68
C PRO A 87 1.50 -17.37 -0.39
N PHE A 88 2.44 -16.42 -0.43
CA PHE A 88 3.09 -15.89 0.75
C PHE A 88 3.36 -14.39 0.62
N LEU A 89 3.57 -13.75 1.76
CA LEU A 89 4.03 -12.37 1.84
C LEU A 89 5.56 -12.36 1.76
N GLU A 90 6.09 -11.57 0.83
CA GLU A 90 7.52 -11.28 0.77
C GLU A 90 7.82 -10.00 1.55
N ASN A 91 9.02 -9.92 2.11
CA ASN A 91 9.61 -8.72 2.68
C ASN A 91 8.81 -8.08 3.84
N VAL A 92 8.25 -8.92 4.71
CA VAL A 92 7.59 -8.45 5.94
C VAL A 92 8.62 -8.42 7.07
N ILE A 93 8.70 -7.29 7.76
CA ILE A 93 9.55 -7.14 8.93
C ILE A 93 9.11 -8.10 10.04
N SER A 94 10.08 -8.78 10.66
CA SER A 94 9.84 -9.66 11.80
C SER A 94 9.42 -8.84 13.04
N GLU A 95 8.82 -9.48 14.04
CA GLU A 95 8.50 -8.78 15.30
C GLU A 95 9.77 -8.31 16.01
N ALA A 96 10.82 -9.14 16.03
CA ALA A 96 12.11 -8.80 16.61
C ALA A 96 12.75 -7.59 15.92
N ASP A 97 12.82 -7.59 14.58
CA ASP A 97 13.39 -6.47 13.81
C ASP A 97 12.56 -5.21 13.98
N TYR A 98 11.23 -5.30 14.03
CA TYR A 98 10.35 -4.17 14.30
C TYR A 98 10.63 -3.55 15.68
N LEU A 99 10.72 -4.39 16.72
CA LEU A 99 11.01 -3.94 18.09
C LEU A 99 12.39 -3.30 18.17
N TYR A 100 13.40 -3.93 17.57
CA TYR A 100 14.76 -3.40 17.48
C TYR A 100 14.79 -2.06 16.75
N PHE A 101 14.17 -1.97 15.57
CA PHE A 101 14.11 -0.75 14.76
C PHE A 101 13.48 0.42 15.51
N LYS A 102 12.30 0.17 16.11
CA LYS A 102 11.59 1.14 16.93
C LYS A 102 12.46 1.62 18.10
N ASN A 103 13.14 0.71 18.79
CA ASN A 103 13.96 1.05 19.95
C ASN A 103 15.20 1.85 19.54
N CYS A 104 15.83 1.55 18.40
CA CYS A 104 16.95 2.34 17.87
C CYS A 104 16.52 3.78 17.55
N LEU A 105 15.38 3.96 16.86
CA LEU A 105 14.83 5.30 16.58
C LEU A 105 14.60 6.10 17.87
N LYS A 106 14.05 5.46 18.91
CA LYS A 106 13.80 6.10 20.19
C LYS A 106 15.10 6.46 20.93
N ARG A 107 16.08 5.56 20.94
CA ARG A 107 17.40 5.76 21.55
C ARG A 107 18.13 6.94 20.91
N ASP A 108 18.08 7.03 19.59
CA ASP A 108 18.76 8.07 18.82
C ASP A 108 17.95 9.39 18.76
N GLN A 109 16.85 9.50 19.53
CA GLN A 109 15.95 10.66 19.58
C GLN A 109 15.28 11.02 18.25
N GLU A 110 15.17 10.07 17.32
CA GLU A 110 14.46 10.19 16.04
C GLU A 110 12.94 10.05 16.23
N MET A 111 12.37 10.83 17.15
CA MET A 111 11.01 10.66 17.66
C MET A 111 9.94 10.79 16.58
N TYR A 112 10.15 11.67 15.60
CA TYR A 112 9.26 11.78 14.43
C TYR A 112 9.11 10.42 13.72
N TRP A 113 10.23 9.78 13.40
CA TRP A 113 10.27 8.51 12.69
C TRP A 113 9.83 7.34 13.56
N TYR A 114 10.13 7.41 14.86
CA TYR A 114 9.55 6.50 15.86
C TYR A 114 8.02 6.49 15.77
N PHE A 115 7.37 7.66 15.77
CA PHE A 115 5.91 7.72 15.66
C PHE A 115 5.40 7.29 14.27
N VAL A 116 6.08 7.64 13.18
CA VAL A 116 5.72 7.12 11.84
C VAL A 116 5.66 5.59 11.85
N VAL A 117 6.69 4.93 12.37
CA VAL A 117 6.78 3.46 12.45
C VAL A 117 5.72 2.89 13.38
N ARG A 118 5.52 3.50 14.55
CA ARG A 118 4.50 3.10 15.52
C ARG A 118 3.09 3.15 14.93
N PHE A 119 2.73 4.25 14.28
CA PHE A 119 1.40 4.39 13.69
C PHE A 119 1.17 3.38 12.57
N LEU A 120 2.13 3.18 11.67
CA LEU A 120 2.01 2.17 10.61
C LEU A 120 1.80 0.76 11.16
N ALA A 121 2.58 0.38 12.19
CA ALA A 121 2.55 -0.97 12.75
C ALA A 121 1.41 -1.21 13.78
N ALA A 122 0.84 -0.16 14.37
CA ALA A 122 -0.19 -0.29 15.41
C ALA A 122 -1.61 -0.01 14.93
N THR A 123 -1.78 0.72 13.81
CA THR A 123 -3.10 1.08 13.28
C THR A 123 -3.46 0.33 11.99
N GLY A 124 -2.46 -0.27 11.34
CA GLY A 124 -2.61 -0.88 10.03
C GLY A 124 -2.92 0.13 8.92
N ALA A 125 -2.79 1.45 9.14
CA ALA A 125 -3.07 2.47 8.12
C ALA A 125 -2.20 2.32 6.87
N ARG A 126 -2.75 2.64 5.69
CA ARG A 126 -1.91 2.86 4.49
C ARG A 126 -1.07 4.12 4.70
N VAL A 127 0.08 4.23 4.02
CA VAL A 127 0.92 5.44 4.11
C VAL A 127 0.16 6.70 3.69
N SER A 128 -0.73 6.63 2.70
CA SER A 128 -1.58 7.75 2.30
C SER A 128 -2.57 8.16 3.39
N GLU A 129 -3.05 7.21 4.20
CA GLU A 129 -3.99 7.43 5.30
C GLU A 129 -3.25 7.97 6.53
N LEU A 130 -2.05 7.46 6.81
CA LEU A 130 -1.14 7.98 7.84
C LEU A 130 -0.93 9.49 7.68
N LEU A 131 -0.71 9.96 6.44
CA LEU A 131 -0.51 11.37 6.12
C LEU A 131 -1.72 12.25 6.40
N GLN A 132 -2.92 11.67 6.53
CA GLN A 132 -4.15 12.41 6.86
C GLN A 132 -4.40 12.50 8.38
N ILE A 133 -3.59 11.80 9.20
CA ILE A 133 -3.72 11.88 10.66
C ILE A 133 -3.34 13.28 11.12
N LYS A 134 -4.17 13.82 12.01
CA LYS A 134 -4.02 15.16 12.58
C LYS A 134 -3.95 15.07 14.09
N CYS A 135 -3.47 16.13 14.73
CA CYS A 135 -3.40 16.25 16.19
C CYS A 135 -4.76 16.00 16.85
N GLU A 136 -5.86 16.45 16.23
CA GLU A 136 -7.21 16.26 16.73
C GLU A 136 -7.62 14.79 16.71
N HIS A 137 -7.24 14.05 15.66
CA HIS A 137 -7.46 12.60 15.56
C HIS A 137 -6.75 11.84 16.68
N VAL A 138 -5.54 12.26 17.05
CA VAL A 138 -4.82 11.69 18.21
C VAL A 138 -5.59 11.94 19.50
N ARG A 139 -6.12 13.15 19.73
CA ARG A 139 -6.90 13.46 20.95
C ARG A 139 -8.17 12.63 21.07
N ILE A 140 -8.92 12.47 19.98
CA ILE A 140 -10.16 11.68 20.00
C ILE A 140 -9.90 10.16 19.92
N GLY A 141 -8.70 9.75 19.52
CA GLY A 141 -8.28 8.34 19.48
C GLY A 141 -8.64 7.60 18.18
N TYR A 142 -9.11 8.29 17.14
CA TYR A 142 -9.42 7.68 15.85
C TYR A 142 -9.42 8.68 14.69
N LEU A 143 -9.37 8.14 13.46
CA LEU A 143 -9.55 8.86 12.21
C LEU A 143 -10.63 8.15 11.37
N ASP A 144 -11.64 8.88 10.94
CA ASP A 144 -12.66 8.38 10.02
C ASP A 144 -12.28 8.66 8.56
N LEU A 145 -12.35 7.63 7.72
CA LEU A 145 -12.07 7.67 6.29
C LEU A 145 -13.33 7.36 5.51
N TYR A 146 -13.62 8.21 4.52
CA TYR A 146 -14.75 8.03 3.60
C TYR A 146 -14.25 7.50 2.26
N SER A 147 -14.79 6.37 1.83
CA SER A 147 -14.48 5.77 0.52
C SER A 147 -15.48 6.23 -0.55
N LYS A 148 -15.10 6.10 -1.83
CA LYS A 148 -16.03 6.27 -2.96
C LYS A 148 -17.25 5.34 -2.73
N GLY A 149 -18.45 5.92 -2.67
CA GLY A 149 -19.69 5.21 -2.32
C GLY A 149 -20.17 5.38 -0.87
N GLY A 150 -19.60 6.33 -0.10
CA GLY A 150 -20.13 6.72 1.21
C GLY A 150 -19.79 5.77 2.37
N LYS A 151 -19.04 4.69 2.11
CA LYS A 151 -18.61 3.75 3.15
C LYS A 151 -17.62 4.43 4.11
N LEU A 152 -17.97 4.42 5.39
CA LEU A 152 -17.14 4.88 6.50
C LEU A 152 -16.22 3.75 6.96
N ARG A 153 -14.94 4.05 7.13
CA ARG A 153 -13.96 3.19 7.81
C ARG A 153 -13.26 3.98 8.89
N ARG A 154 -13.25 3.47 10.11
CA ARG A 154 -12.51 4.06 11.23
C ARG A 154 -11.15 3.42 11.40
N ILE A 155 -10.10 4.24 11.51
CA ILE A 155 -8.78 3.84 11.98
C ILE A 155 -8.70 4.19 13.46
N TYR A 156 -8.56 3.17 14.31
CA TYR A 156 -8.38 3.35 15.74
C TYR A 156 -6.91 3.59 16.09
N ILE A 157 -6.65 4.53 16.99
CA ILE A 157 -5.33 4.79 17.56
C ILE A 157 -5.31 4.12 18.94
N PRO A 158 -4.52 3.05 19.14
CA PRO A 158 -4.48 2.35 20.43
C PRO A 158 -4.11 3.31 21.58
N SER A 159 -4.77 3.16 22.74
CA SER A 159 -4.61 4.06 23.89
C SER A 159 -3.15 4.24 24.33
N ALA A 160 -2.34 3.18 24.28
CA ALA A 160 -0.91 3.25 24.59
C ALA A 160 -0.12 4.12 23.59
N LEU A 161 -0.45 4.03 22.29
CA LEU A 161 0.15 4.90 21.27
C LEU A 161 -0.35 6.33 21.40
N GLN A 162 -1.66 6.50 21.65
CA GLN A 162 -2.27 7.80 21.88
C GLN A 162 -1.57 8.55 23.02
N LYS A 163 -1.44 7.92 24.20
CA LYS A 163 -0.79 8.51 25.38
C LYS A 163 0.64 8.96 25.09
N GLU A 164 1.43 8.11 24.43
CA GLU A 164 2.81 8.43 24.09
C GLU A 164 2.90 9.57 23.05
N THR A 165 1.98 9.58 22.08
CA THR A 165 1.94 10.63 21.03
C THR A 165 1.52 11.98 21.61
N LEU A 166 0.54 12.01 22.52
CA LEU A 166 0.12 13.24 23.19
C LEU A 166 1.27 13.88 23.97
N LYS A 167 2.08 13.08 24.68
CA LYS A 167 3.28 13.58 25.36
C LYS A 167 4.26 14.22 24.37
N TRP A 168 4.55 13.54 23.26
CA TRP A 168 5.44 14.07 22.23
C TRP A 168 4.89 15.35 21.58
N MET A 169 3.58 15.44 21.35
CA MET A 169 2.92 16.64 20.83
C MET A 169 3.08 17.82 21.80
N THR A 170 2.96 17.61 23.10
CA THR A 170 3.22 18.65 24.12
C THR A 170 4.67 19.11 24.10
N GLU A 171 5.62 18.17 24.08
CA GLU A 171 7.07 18.48 24.06
C GLU A 171 7.49 19.24 22.79
N THR A 172 6.85 18.94 21.66
CA THR A 172 7.13 19.59 20.37
C THR A 172 6.21 20.78 20.05
N LYS A 173 5.37 21.20 21.00
CA LYS A 173 4.38 22.29 20.85
C LYS A 173 3.48 22.13 19.62
N LYS A 174 3.12 20.88 19.30
CA LYS A 174 2.30 20.54 18.13
C LYS A 174 0.83 20.45 18.52
N GLU A 175 0.13 21.57 18.42
CA GLU A 175 -1.23 21.70 18.95
C GLU A 175 -2.32 21.35 17.93
N SER A 176 -2.11 21.57 16.64
CA SER A 176 -3.16 21.36 15.64
C SER A 176 -2.60 20.96 14.27
N GLY A 177 -3.51 20.52 13.40
CA GLY A 177 -3.18 20.22 12.01
C GLY A 177 -2.51 18.85 11.83
N PHE A 178 -1.90 18.64 10.66
CA PHE A 178 -1.36 17.33 10.30
C PHE A 178 -0.20 16.91 11.20
N LEU A 179 -0.23 15.65 11.63
CA LEU A 179 0.74 15.08 12.55
C LEU A 179 2.10 14.88 11.89
N PHE A 180 2.12 14.47 10.62
CA PHE A 180 3.34 14.15 9.87
C PHE A 180 3.59 15.16 8.76
N LEU A 181 4.39 16.17 9.08
CA LEU A 181 4.84 17.22 8.14
C LEU A 181 6.30 16.98 7.75
N ASN A 182 6.74 17.57 6.64
CA ASN A 182 8.13 17.69 6.25
C ASN A 182 8.81 18.84 7.04
N LYS A 183 10.12 19.03 6.83
CA LYS A 183 10.89 20.10 7.49
C LYS A 183 10.48 21.52 7.10
N TYR A 184 9.68 21.68 6.05
CA TYR A 184 9.15 22.97 5.57
C TYR A 184 7.71 23.24 6.06
N GLY A 185 7.14 22.34 6.89
CA GLY A 185 5.78 22.48 7.42
C GLY A 185 4.67 21.98 6.48
N GLU A 186 5.02 21.34 5.36
CA GLU A 186 4.05 20.79 4.41
C GLU A 186 3.86 19.28 4.61
N LEU A 187 2.86 18.67 3.97
CA LEU A 187 2.69 17.22 4.03
C LEU A 187 3.90 16.49 3.43
N ILE A 188 4.50 15.60 4.21
CA ILE A 188 5.54 14.70 3.68
C ILE A 188 4.92 13.74 2.65
N THR A 189 5.65 13.45 1.57
CA THR A 189 5.15 12.53 0.55
C THR A 189 5.31 11.07 0.99
N ALA A 190 4.45 10.19 0.49
CA ALA A 190 4.57 8.74 0.73
C ALA A 190 5.93 8.18 0.27
N ARG A 191 6.47 8.72 -0.83
CA ARG A 191 7.83 8.40 -1.30
C ARG A 191 8.89 8.88 -0.32
N GLY A 192 8.74 10.09 0.21
CA GLY A 192 9.64 10.64 1.24
C GLY A 192 9.71 9.75 2.47
N ILE A 193 8.55 9.30 2.99
CA ILE A 193 8.49 8.33 4.09
C ILE A 193 9.23 7.04 3.72
N ALA A 194 8.94 6.44 2.56
CA ALA A 194 9.55 5.18 2.17
C ALA A 194 11.08 5.27 2.04
N VAL A 195 11.60 6.37 1.47
CA VAL A 195 13.04 6.61 1.34
C VAL A 195 13.71 6.78 2.70
N GLN A 196 13.11 7.57 3.59
CA GLN A 196 13.68 7.82 4.92
C GLN A 196 13.66 6.56 5.79
N LEU A 197 12.56 5.79 5.76
CA LEU A 197 12.50 4.51 6.48
C LEU A 197 13.61 3.55 6.01
N LYS A 198 13.86 3.45 4.70
CA LYS A 198 14.98 2.66 4.17
C LYS A 198 16.33 3.18 4.63
N HIS A 199 16.52 4.50 4.66
CA HIS A 199 17.76 5.12 5.16
C HIS A 199 18.02 4.71 6.62
N PHE A 200 17.02 4.80 7.50
CA PHE A 200 17.14 4.33 8.89
C PHE A 200 17.34 2.82 8.99
N GLY A 201 16.65 2.03 8.14
CA GLY A 201 16.85 0.59 8.06
C GLY A 201 18.31 0.24 7.80
N SER A 202 18.91 0.81 6.74
CA SER A 202 20.33 0.65 6.43
C SER A 202 21.23 1.14 7.57
N ARG A 203 20.93 2.30 8.16
CA ARG A 203 21.72 2.89 9.27
C ARG A 203 21.78 1.96 10.49
N TYR A 204 20.72 1.20 10.76
CA TYR A 204 20.65 0.29 11.89
C TYR A 204 21.00 -1.17 11.56
N GLY A 205 21.47 -1.44 10.33
CA GLY A 205 21.86 -2.78 9.90
C GLY A 205 20.69 -3.73 9.61
N LEU A 206 19.50 -3.18 9.38
CA LEU A 206 18.32 -3.96 8.98
C LEU A 206 18.24 -4.06 7.46
N ASP A 207 17.67 -5.16 6.96
CA ASP A 207 17.43 -5.32 5.52
C ASP A 207 16.49 -4.21 4.98
N PRO A 208 16.96 -3.31 4.10
CA PRO A 208 16.15 -2.23 3.56
C PRO A 208 14.99 -2.73 2.69
N SER A 209 15.03 -4.00 2.26
CA SER A 209 13.95 -4.62 1.50
C SER A 209 12.68 -4.77 2.34
N VAL A 210 12.81 -4.93 3.67
CA VAL A 210 11.69 -5.13 4.61
C VAL A 210 11.29 -3.86 5.36
N VAL A 211 12.08 -2.78 5.27
CA VAL A 211 11.83 -1.52 5.99
C VAL A 211 11.12 -0.51 5.08
N TYR A 212 9.80 -0.67 4.93
CA TYR A 212 8.95 0.23 4.14
C TYR A 212 7.49 0.21 4.65
N PRO A 213 6.64 1.22 4.32
CA PRO A 213 5.35 1.38 4.98
C PRO A 213 4.41 0.17 4.93
N HIS A 214 4.35 -0.54 3.80
CA HIS A 214 3.47 -1.69 3.66
C HIS A 214 3.94 -2.90 4.48
N SER A 215 5.25 -3.05 4.69
CA SER A 215 5.79 -4.10 5.57
C SER A 215 5.32 -3.94 7.02
N PHE A 216 5.32 -2.71 7.55
CA PHE A 216 4.76 -2.43 8.88
C PHE A 216 3.25 -2.69 8.96
N ARG A 217 2.50 -2.37 7.90
CA ARG A 217 1.08 -2.71 7.79
C ARG A 217 0.85 -4.23 7.73
N HIS A 218 1.71 -4.98 7.06
CA HIS A 218 1.66 -6.45 7.08
C HIS A 218 1.97 -6.99 8.48
N ARG A 219 2.91 -6.37 9.20
CA ARG A 219 3.22 -6.71 10.59
C ARG A 219 2.03 -6.49 11.52
N PHE A 220 1.30 -5.38 11.36
CA PHE A 220 0.03 -5.15 12.06
C PHE A 220 -0.94 -6.33 11.85
N ALA A 221 -1.18 -6.71 10.60
CA ALA A 221 -2.12 -7.76 10.25
C ALA A 221 -1.74 -9.14 10.82
N LYS A 222 -0.45 -9.50 10.73
CA LYS A 222 0.04 -10.75 11.34
C LYS A 222 -0.11 -10.72 12.86
N SER A 223 0.35 -9.65 13.52
CA SER A 223 0.24 -9.51 14.99
C SER A 223 -1.21 -9.52 15.47
N PHE A 224 -2.12 -8.92 14.70
CA PHE A 224 -3.56 -8.97 14.98
C PHE A 224 -4.06 -10.41 14.94
N LEU A 225 -3.83 -11.16 13.86
CA LEU A 225 -4.33 -12.55 13.75
C LEU A 225 -3.67 -13.52 14.72
N GLU A 226 -2.39 -13.30 15.05
CA GLU A 226 -1.65 -14.06 16.07
C GLU A 226 -2.29 -13.90 17.46
N ARG A 227 -2.83 -12.71 17.78
CA ARG A 227 -3.43 -12.40 19.09
C ARG A 227 -4.95 -12.52 19.12
N TYR A 228 -5.60 -12.31 17.98
CA TYR A 228 -7.04 -12.25 17.82
C TYR A 228 -7.40 -12.71 16.40
N ASN A 229 -7.73 -14.00 16.28
CA ASN A 229 -7.90 -14.71 15.02
C ASN A 229 -9.25 -14.40 14.33
N ASP A 230 -9.53 -13.11 14.08
CA ASP A 230 -10.72 -12.63 13.37
C ASP A 230 -10.32 -11.95 12.05
N ILE A 231 -10.41 -12.71 10.96
CA ILE A 231 -10.07 -12.20 9.63
C ILE A 231 -11.08 -11.17 9.11
N ALA A 232 -12.35 -11.25 9.50
CA ALA A 232 -13.39 -10.35 9.03
C ALA A 232 -13.17 -8.96 9.63
N MET A 233 -12.99 -8.90 10.95
CA MET A 233 -12.64 -7.67 11.65
C MET A 233 -11.33 -7.08 11.14
N LEU A 234 -10.31 -7.91 10.89
CA LEU A 234 -9.06 -7.43 10.30
C LEU A 234 -9.29 -6.82 8.91
N ALA A 235 -10.10 -7.45 8.05
CA ALA A 235 -10.40 -6.93 6.72
C ALA A 235 -11.05 -5.54 6.78
N ASP A 236 -11.98 -5.35 7.71
CA ASP A 236 -12.66 -4.06 7.95
C ASP A 236 -11.68 -3.00 8.47
N LEU A 237 -10.87 -3.35 9.48
CA LEU A 237 -9.83 -2.46 10.03
C LEU A 237 -8.81 -2.05 8.98
N MET A 238 -8.44 -2.95 8.07
CA MET A 238 -7.52 -2.67 6.97
C MET A 238 -8.21 -1.95 5.80
N GLY A 239 -9.54 -1.96 5.71
CA GLY A 239 -10.27 -1.40 4.58
C GLY A 239 -9.98 -2.15 3.30
N HIS A 240 -10.11 -3.48 3.36
CA HIS A 240 -10.05 -4.35 2.20
C HIS A 240 -11.45 -4.54 1.64
N ALA A 241 -11.62 -4.35 0.33
CA ALA A 241 -12.92 -4.53 -0.34
C ALA A 241 -13.35 -6.01 -0.41
N SER A 242 -12.43 -6.94 -0.17
CA SER A 242 -12.69 -8.38 -0.15
C SER A 242 -11.81 -9.06 0.89
N ILE A 243 -12.40 -10.01 1.63
CA ILE A 243 -11.71 -10.89 2.58
C ILE A 243 -10.56 -11.65 1.90
N GLU A 244 -10.65 -11.93 0.60
CA GLU A 244 -9.57 -12.60 -0.15
C GLU A 244 -8.26 -11.82 -0.08
N THR A 245 -8.33 -10.49 -0.01
CA THR A 245 -7.15 -9.63 0.13
C THR A 245 -6.49 -9.80 1.50
N THR A 246 -7.27 -10.16 2.53
CA THR A 246 -6.81 -10.40 3.90
C THR A 246 -6.34 -11.85 4.09
N ARG A 247 -6.85 -12.80 3.29
CA ARG A 247 -6.49 -14.23 3.41
C ARG A 247 -5.00 -14.49 3.28
N ILE A 248 -4.26 -13.61 2.58
CA ILE A 248 -2.80 -13.69 2.45
C ILE A 248 -2.07 -13.75 3.82
N TYR A 249 -2.67 -13.19 4.89
CA TYR A 249 -2.08 -13.22 6.24
C TYR A 249 -2.32 -14.52 7.00
N LEU A 250 -3.33 -15.30 6.62
CA LEU A 250 -3.59 -16.63 7.20
C LEU A 250 -2.74 -17.74 6.58
N ARG A 251 -1.98 -17.43 5.53
CA ARG A 251 -1.24 -18.45 4.79
C ARG A 251 -0.07 -18.93 5.63
N LYS A 252 -0.20 -20.19 6.05
CA LYS A 252 0.83 -20.97 6.72
C LYS A 252 1.62 -21.74 5.67
N THR A 253 2.91 -21.93 5.92
CA THR A 253 3.76 -22.83 5.13
C THR A 253 3.29 -24.28 5.29
N SER A 254 3.66 -25.15 4.36
CA SER A 254 3.30 -26.58 4.44
C SER A 254 3.82 -27.21 5.73
N THR A 255 5.02 -26.83 6.18
CA THR A 255 5.61 -27.31 7.43
C THR A 255 4.81 -26.84 8.65
N GLU A 256 4.41 -25.57 8.70
CA GLU A 256 3.56 -25.06 9.79
C GLU A 256 2.20 -25.77 9.82
N GLN A 257 1.60 -26.01 8.65
CA GLN A 257 0.33 -26.75 8.56
C GLN A 257 0.51 -28.18 9.08
N GLN A 258 1.55 -28.89 8.67
CA GLN A 258 1.82 -30.24 9.14
C GLN A 258 2.07 -30.28 10.64
N ASN A 259 2.85 -29.34 11.20
CA ASN A 259 3.08 -29.27 12.64
C ASN A 259 1.79 -29.03 13.41
N ILE A 260 0.92 -28.14 12.92
CA ILE A 260 -0.39 -27.89 13.53
C ILE A 260 -1.28 -29.13 13.45
N ILE A 261 -1.32 -29.80 12.30
CA ILE A 261 -2.09 -31.03 12.14
C ILE A 261 -1.57 -32.12 13.08
N ASN A 262 -0.26 -32.31 13.21
CA ASN A 262 0.34 -33.25 14.16
C ASN A 262 0.05 -32.89 15.63
N GLN A 263 -0.21 -31.61 15.94
CA GLN A 263 -0.59 -31.17 17.28
C GLN A 263 -2.09 -31.32 17.56
N ILE A 264 -2.93 -31.23 16.53
CA ILE A 264 -4.40 -31.27 16.66
C ILE A 264 -4.96 -32.68 16.49
N ILE A 265 -4.34 -33.47 15.62
CA ILE A 265 -4.71 -34.86 15.32
C ILE A 265 -3.73 -35.75 16.09
N ASP A 266 -4.10 -36.07 17.33
CA ASP A 266 -3.32 -36.86 18.28
C ASP A 266 -3.89 -38.27 18.52
N TRP A 267 -4.83 -38.71 17.66
CA TRP A 267 -5.43 -40.05 17.64
C TRP A 267 -4.94 -40.93 16.50
#